data_AF-A0A960UA53-F1
#
_entry.id   AF-A0A960UA53-F1
#
_cell.length_a   1.000
_cell.length_b   1.000
_cell.length_c   1.000
_cell.angle_alpha   90.00
_cell.angle_beta   90.00
_cell.angle_gamma   90.00
#
_symmetry.space_group_name_H-M   'P 1'
#
loop_
_entity.id
_entity.type
_entity.pdbx_description
1 polymer ?
#
loop_
_entity_poly.entity_id
_entity_poly.type
_entity_poly.pdbx_seq_one_letter_code
_entity_poly.pdbx_strand_id
1 'polypeptide(L)'
;MIYKLGFSLLLLSFLFSLLGDGLSLKDKRALVKEARRLGTLGIRYAASWKAPGETKARTMDCSGTAQYLYKHVLNKDISRSSYSQYQDLIKVNRIKDVPMKAGKIDVDKLKKELRTGDLLFWVNTHDDIPADRNPPVSHVMVYLGIDKDGNMKMGGSHTFEKGETSQRGGPDVFFFKPDASIGCVHSVKGNRKSPCIKGKESRFMAYGMPE
;
A
#
# COMPACT_ATOMS: atom_id res chain seq x y z
N MET A 1 44.78 -16.18 -42.00
CA MET A 1 45.18 -15.54 -40.73
C MET A 1 43.93 -14.94 -40.10
N ILE A 2 43.47 -15.50 -38.98
CA ILE A 2 42.16 -15.22 -38.37
C ILE A 2 42.32 -14.06 -37.37
N TYR A 3 41.59 -12.96 -37.56
CA TYR A 3 41.49 -11.91 -36.53
C TYR A 3 40.29 -12.21 -35.63
N LYS A 4 40.59 -12.44 -34.34
CA LYS A 4 39.62 -12.54 -33.24
C LYS A 4 38.88 -11.21 -33.07
N LEU A 5 37.57 -11.18 -33.34
CA LEU A 5 36.68 -10.18 -32.76
C LEU A 5 36.35 -10.58 -31.32
N GLY A 6 36.98 -9.91 -30.36
CA GLY A 6 36.60 -9.94 -28.96
C GLY A 6 36.32 -8.52 -28.51
N PHE A 7 35.16 -7.97 -28.84
CA PHE A 7 34.76 -6.65 -28.38
C PHE A 7 33.41 -6.73 -27.65
N SER A 8 33.52 -6.59 -26.32
CA SER A 8 32.54 -5.96 -25.44
C SER A 8 31.13 -6.55 -25.35
N LEU A 9 31.02 -7.74 -24.76
CA LEU A 9 29.76 -8.18 -24.12
C LEU A 9 29.62 -7.69 -22.67
N LEU A 10 30.67 -7.08 -22.10
CA LEU A 10 30.73 -6.67 -20.68
C LEU A 10 30.22 -5.25 -20.41
N LEU A 11 30.02 -4.40 -21.42
CA LEU A 11 29.43 -3.07 -21.21
C LEU A 11 27.89 -3.06 -21.24
N LEU A 12 27.23 -4.09 -21.80
CA LEU A 12 25.76 -4.13 -21.85
C LEU A 12 25.13 -4.62 -20.54
N SER A 13 25.84 -5.42 -19.74
CA SER A 13 25.33 -5.91 -18.46
C SER A 13 25.38 -4.87 -17.34
N PHE A 14 26.19 -3.82 -17.47
CA PHE A 14 26.27 -2.74 -16.47
C PHE A 14 25.25 -1.62 -16.69
N LEU A 15 24.68 -1.50 -17.90
CA LEU A 15 23.62 -0.51 -18.19
C LEU A 15 22.22 -0.98 -17.77
N PHE A 16 22.01 -2.28 -17.57
CA PHE A 16 20.71 -2.80 -17.13
C PHE A 16 20.47 -2.67 -15.61
N SER A 17 21.51 -2.37 -14.82
CA SER A 17 21.42 -2.18 -13.37
C SER A 17 21.11 -0.74 -12.93
N LEU A 18 20.98 0.19 -13.88
CA LEU A 18 20.72 1.62 -13.62
C LEU A 18 19.28 2.07 -13.93
N LEU A 19 18.45 1.19 -14.48
CA LEU A 19 16.99 1.35 -14.49
C LEU A 19 16.48 0.95 -13.11
N GLY A 20 16.60 1.87 -12.16
CA GLY A 20 16.21 1.65 -10.77
C GLY A 20 14.76 1.16 -10.68
N ASP A 21 14.60 -0.06 -10.19
CA ASP A 21 13.33 -0.68 -9.82
C ASP A 21 12.64 0.13 -8.69
N GLY A 22 12.04 1.28 -9.03
CA GLY A 22 11.40 2.16 -8.06
C GLY A 22 10.93 3.48 -8.64
N LEU A 23 10.05 4.15 -7.88
CA LEU A 23 9.51 5.46 -8.24
C LEU A 23 10.60 6.55 -8.30
N SER A 24 10.39 7.57 -9.13
CA SER A 24 11.25 8.76 -9.14
C SER A 24 11.17 9.51 -7.80
N LEU A 25 12.19 10.30 -7.46
CA LEU A 25 12.15 11.12 -6.24
C LEU A 25 10.96 12.11 -6.23
N LYS A 26 10.59 12.61 -7.42
CA LYS A 26 9.42 13.48 -7.60
C LYS A 26 8.14 12.75 -7.20
N ASP A 27 7.94 11.53 -7.69
CA ASP A 27 6.73 10.74 -7.43
C ASP A 27 6.65 10.31 -5.97
N LYS A 28 7.78 9.92 -5.37
CA LYS A 28 7.87 9.62 -3.93
C LYS A 28 7.39 10.81 -3.09
N ARG A 29 7.89 12.01 -3.39
CA ARG A 29 7.49 13.25 -2.69
C ARG A 29 6.02 13.59 -2.94
N ALA A 30 5.55 13.40 -4.17
CA ALA A 30 4.17 13.67 -4.55
C ALA A 30 3.19 12.73 -3.83
N LEU A 31 3.52 11.44 -3.66
CA LEU A 31 2.70 10.49 -2.91
C LEU A 31 2.51 10.92 -1.46
N VAL A 32 3.61 11.27 -0.79
CA VAL A 32 3.58 11.76 0.61
C VAL A 32 2.75 13.03 0.71
N LYS A 33 2.99 14.00 -0.19
CA LYS A 33 2.27 15.28 -0.19
C LYS A 33 0.77 15.06 -0.39
N GLU A 34 0.39 14.20 -1.32
CA GLU A 34 -1.01 13.97 -1.65
C GLU A 34 -1.73 13.19 -0.55
N ALA A 35 -1.10 12.19 0.05
CA ALA A 35 -1.66 11.47 1.20
C ALA A 35 -1.96 12.42 2.38
N ARG A 36 -1.04 13.34 2.69
CA ARG A 36 -1.27 14.39 3.71
C ARG A 36 -2.38 15.34 3.31
N ARG A 37 -2.42 15.77 2.04
CA ARG A 37 -3.46 16.66 1.53
C ARG A 37 -4.85 16.04 1.74
N LEU A 38 -5.02 14.76 1.42
CA LEU A 38 -6.30 14.06 1.64
C LEU A 38 -6.74 14.11 3.10
N GLY A 39 -5.82 13.92 4.05
CA GLY A 39 -6.15 13.99 5.48
C GLY A 39 -6.63 15.36 5.95
N THR A 40 -6.15 16.44 5.33
CA THR A 40 -6.66 17.80 5.63
C THR A 40 -8.09 18.04 5.17
N LEU A 41 -8.64 17.20 4.28
CA LEU A 41 -9.99 17.36 3.75
C LEU A 41 -11.09 16.85 4.69
N GLY A 42 -10.74 16.14 5.76
CA GLY A 42 -11.71 15.60 6.72
C GLY A 42 -12.67 14.57 6.11
N ILE A 43 -12.27 13.91 5.02
CA ILE A 43 -13.06 12.85 4.37
C ILE A 43 -13.16 11.67 5.34
N ARG A 44 -14.36 11.19 5.62
CA ARG A 44 -14.55 10.01 6.49
C ARG A 44 -14.22 8.72 5.75
N TYR A 45 -13.81 7.69 6.49
CA TYR A 45 -13.63 6.35 5.93
C TYR A 45 -14.89 5.87 5.21
N ALA A 46 -14.72 5.29 4.02
CA ALA A 46 -15.79 4.81 3.15
C ALA A 46 -16.80 5.90 2.71
N ALA A 47 -16.49 7.19 2.91
CA ALA A 47 -17.29 8.26 2.33
C ALA A 47 -17.14 8.29 0.81
N SER A 48 -18.22 8.63 0.11
CA SER A 48 -18.16 8.98 -1.30
C SER A 48 -17.53 10.37 -1.44
N TRP A 49 -16.45 10.47 -2.20
CA TRP A 49 -15.75 11.73 -2.44
C TRP A 49 -15.38 11.85 -3.91
N LYS A 50 -15.52 13.05 -4.47
CA LYS A 50 -15.17 13.37 -5.86
C LYS A 50 -13.96 14.28 -5.87
N ALA A 51 -12.86 13.81 -6.45
CA ALA A 51 -11.67 14.64 -6.58
C ALA A 51 -11.92 15.82 -7.54
N PRO A 52 -11.26 16.97 -7.34
CA PRO A 52 -11.31 18.08 -8.29
C PRO A 52 -10.93 17.60 -9.70
N GLY A 53 -11.76 17.94 -10.69
CA GLY A 53 -11.54 17.56 -12.10
C GLY A 53 -11.99 16.13 -12.47
N GLU A 54 -12.42 15.30 -11.51
CA GLU A 54 -12.99 13.99 -11.82
C GLU A 54 -14.51 14.06 -12.05
N THR A 55 -15.01 13.26 -12.98
CA THR A 55 -16.45 13.20 -13.33
C THR A 55 -17.24 12.27 -12.40
N LYS A 56 -16.57 11.35 -11.70
CA LYS A 56 -17.20 10.35 -10.84
C LYS A 56 -16.64 10.43 -9.42
N ALA A 57 -17.52 10.27 -8.43
CA ALA A 57 -17.11 10.09 -7.06
C ALA A 57 -16.59 8.66 -6.85
N ARG A 58 -15.74 8.49 -5.84
CA ARG A 58 -15.21 7.20 -5.41
C ARG A 58 -15.37 7.05 -3.90
N THR A 59 -15.53 5.82 -3.45
CA THR A 59 -15.56 5.49 -2.03
C THR A 59 -14.13 5.51 -1.47
N MET A 60 -13.89 6.36 -0.47
CA MET A 60 -12.58 6.56 0.17
C MET A 60 -12.37 5.60 1.35
N ASP A 61 -12.51 4.30 1.06
CA ASP A 61 -12.03 3.21 1.92
C ASP A 61 -10.54 2.93 1.66
N CYS A 62 -9.98 1.91 2.33
CA CYS A 62 -8.57 1.55 2.22
C CYS A 62 -8.10 1.40 0.75
N SER A 63 -8.74 0.49 0.02
CA SER A 63 -8.43 0.20 -1.39
C SER A 63 -8.77 1.34 -2.35
N GLY A 64 -9.83 2.12 -2.07
CA GLY A 64 -10.24 3.25 -2.91
C GLY A 64 -9.28 4.43 -2.78
N THR A 65 -8.71 4.61 -1.59
CA THR A 65 -7.67 5.61 -1.33
C THR A 65 -6.35 5.20 -1.96
N ALA A 66 -5.94 3.93 -1.87
CA ALA A 66 -4.78 3.41 -2.59
C ALA A 66 -4.93 3.60 -4.11
N GLN A 67 -6.11 3.26 -4.65
CA GLN A 67 -6.42 3.46 -6.07
C GLN A 67 -6.38 4.94 -6.47
N TYR A 68 -6.85 5.85 -5.61
CA TYR A 68 -6.74 7.29 -5.85
C TYR A 68 -5.29 7.76 -5.90
N LEU A 69 -4.47 7.40 -4.91
CA LEU A 69 -3.06 7.79 -4.86
C LEU A 69 -2.31 7.28 -6.10
N TYR A 70 -2.53 6.03 -6.49
CA TYR A 70 -1.93 5.46 -7.70
C TYR A 70 -2.38 6.17 -8.97
N LYS A 71 -3.68 6.41 -9.14
CA LYS A 71 -4.19 7.06 -10.33
C LYS A 71 -3.76 8.52 -10.43
N HIS A 72 -3.88 9.26 -9.33
CA HIS A 72 -3.69 10.71 -9.33
C HIS A 72 -2.21 11.11 -9.28
N VAL A 73 -1.38 10.34 -8.58
CA VAL A 73 0.04 10.68 -8.42
C VAL A 73 0.92 9.95 -9.43
N LEU A 74 0.66 8.67 -9.67
CA LEU A 74 1.51 7.81 -10.48
C LEU A 74 0.97 7.57 -11.89
N ASN A 75 -0.24 8.07 -12.20
CA ASN A 75 -0.96 7.81 -13.43
C ASN A 75 -1.18 6.31 -13.71
N LYS A 76 -1.34 5.51 -12.65
CA LYS A 76 -1.53 4.05 -12.73
C LYS A 76 -2.94 3.68 -12.30
N ASP A 77 -3.62 2.88 -13.11
CA ASP A 77 -4.91 2.33 -12.72
C ASP A 77 -4.70 0.98 -12.06
N ILE A 78 -5.24 0.81 -10.86
CA ILE A 78 -5.17 -0.42 -10.10
C ILE A 78 -6.59 -0.87 -9.75
N SER A 79 -6.77 -2.16 -9.51
CA SER A 79 -8.09 -2.70 -9.19
C SER A 79 -8.76 -2.02 -8.01
N ARG A 80 -10.11 -2.02 -8.00
CA ARG A 80 -10.88 -1.28 -6.99
C ARG A 80 -10.77 -1.87 -5.58
N SER A 81 -10.74 -3.19 -5.43
CA SER A 81 -10.74 -3.85 -4.11
C SER A 81 -9.32 -4.24 -3.66
N SER A 82 -9.08 -4.30 -2.35
CA SER A 82 -7.79 -4.74 -1.78
C SER A 82 -7.42 -6.15 -2.23
N TYR A 83 -8.39 -7.08 -2.26
CA TYR A 83 -8.18 -8.44 -2.75
C TYR A 83 -7.80 -8.47 -4.24
N SER A 84 -8.49 -7.69 -5.08
CA SER A 84 -8.17 -7.63 -6.51
C SER A 84 -6.79 -7.00 -6.75
N GLN A 85 -6.42 -5.95 -6.01
CA GLN A 85 -5.07 -5.35 -6.08
C GLN A 85 -3.98 -6.37 -5.71
N TYR A 86 -4.22 -7.18 -4.68
CA TYR A 86 -3.33 -8.29 -4.32
C TYR A 86 -3.24 -9.35 -5.44
N GLN A 87 -4.38 -9.78 -5.97
CA GLN A 87 -4.43 -10.78 -7.06
C GLN A 87 -3.70 -10.30 -8.32
N ASP A 88 -3.78 -9.01 -8.65
CA ASP A 88 -3.08 -8.47 -9.81
C ASP A 88 -1.57 -8.52 -9.62
N LEU A 89 -1.05 -8.28 -8.42
CA LEU A 89 0.38 -8.44 -8.12
C LEU A 89 0.83 -9.90 -8.16
N ILE A 90 -0.02 -10.84 -7.75
CA ILE A 90 0.24 -12.28 -7.88
C ILE A 90 0.40 -12.66 -9.35
N LYS A 91 -0.53 -12.23 -10.21
CA LYS A 91 -0.53 -12.57 -11.66
C LYS A 91 0.76 -12.15 -12.37
N VAL A 92 1.40 -11.06 -11.92
CA VAL A 92 2.64 -10.54 -12.51
C VAL A 92 3.88 -10.86 -11.67
N ASN A 93 3.77 -11.75 -10.68
CA ASN A 93 4.88 -12.17 -9.80
C ASN A 93 5.60 -11.01 -9.09
N ARG A 94 4.82 -10.03 -8.60
CA ARG A 94 5.33 -8.84 -7.89
C ARG A 94 4.96 -8.76 -6.43
N ILE A 95 4.28 -9.78 -5.91
CA ILE A 95 4.05 -9.89 -4.47
C ILE A 95 5.32 -10.39 -3.79
N LYS A 96 5.56 -9.91 -2.56
CA LYS A 96 6.59 -10.41 -1.66
C LYS A 96 5.95 -10.76 -0.34
N ASP A 97 6.35 -11.89 0.21
CA ASP A 97 6.01 -12.26 1.58
C ASP A 97 6.76 -11.38 2.58
N VAL A 98 6.13 -11.18 3.75
CA VAL A 98 6.77 -10.46 4.85
C VAL A 98 7.93 -11.30 5.40
N PRO A 99 9.16 -10.76 5.48
CA PRO A 99 10.30 -11.51 6.00
C PRO A 99 10.12 -11.82 7.48
N MET A 100 10.41 -13.06 7.87
CA MET A 100 10.25 -13.56 9.24
C MET A 100 11.60 -14.00 9.82
N LYS A 101 11.81 -13.74 11.11
CA LYS A 101 12.95 -14.21 11.90
C LYS A 101 12.47 -14.63 13.29
N ALA A 102 12.73 -15.89 13.66
CA ALA A 102 12.33 -16.47 14.95
C ALA A 102 10.84 -16.25 15.30
N GLY A 103 9.95 -16.45 14.31
CA GLY A 103 8.50 -16.34 14.50
C GLY A 103 7.96 -14.90 14.60
N LYS A 104 8.77 -13.88 14.34
CA LYS A 104 8.39 -12.47 14.30
C LYS A 104 8.77 -11.85 12.96
N ILE A 105 8.20 -10.70 12.62
CA ILE A 105 8.60 -9.97 11.42
C ILE A 105 10.05 -9.49 11.58
N ASP A 106 10.89 -9.77 10.60
CA ASP A 106 12.24 -9.22 10.51
C ASP A 106 12.16 -7.77 10.00
N VAL A 107 11.94 -6.83 10.93
CA VAL A 107 11.75 -5.41 10.61
C VAL A 107 12.97 -4.81 9.90
N ASP A 108 14.18 -5.26 10.22
CA ASP A 108 15.41 -4.74 9.60
C ASP A 108 15.53 -5.19 8.14
N LYS A 109 15.20 -6.46 7.85
CA LYS A 109 15.12 -6.95 6.48
C LYS A 109 13.98 -6.27 5.73
N LEU A 110 12.80 -6.16 6.34
CA LEU A 110 11.63 -5.50 5.74
C LEU A 110 11.93 -4.04 5.35
N LYS A 111 12.60 -3.27 6.21
CA LYS A 111 13.01 -1.87 5.92
C LYS A 111 13.93 -1.76 4.70
N LYS A 112 14.76 -2.77 4.44
CA LYS A 112 15.66 -2.81 3.27
C LYS A 112 14.92 -3.18 1.98
N GLU A 113 13.84 -3.95 2.08
CA GLU A 113 13.10 -4.46 0.93
C GLU A 113 11.94 -3.54 0.51
N LEU A 114 11.32 -2.84 1.46
CA LEU A 114 10.20 -1.94 1.21
C LEU A 114 10.63 -0.70 0.44
N ARG A 115 9.82 -0.33 -0.55
CA ARG A 115 10.00 0.84 -1.41
C ARG A 115 8.77 1.71 -1.38
N THR A 116 8.96 3.03 -1.31
CA THR A 116 7.85 3.99 -1.43
C THR A 116 7.02 3.65 -2.67
N GLY A 117 5.71 3.50 -2.47
CA GLY A 117 4.79 2.99 -3.47
C GLY A 117 4.23 1.62 -3.09
N ASP A 118 5.02 0.69 -2.52
CA ASP A 118 4.57 -0.67 -2.23
C ASP A 118 3.19 -0.68 -1.55
N LEU A 119 2.25 -1.42 -2.12
CA LEU A 119 1.00 -1.75 -1.49
C LEU A 119 1.29 -2.74 -0.35
N LEU A 120 0.74 -2.46 0.82
CA LEU A 120 0.88 -3.24 2.04
C LEU A 120 -0.44 -3.95 2.30
N PHE A 121 -0.46 -5.28 2.43
CA PHE A 121 -1.69 -6.06 2.55
C PHE A 121 -1.85 -6.73 3.91
N TRP A 122 -3.04 -6.63 4.48
CA TRP A 122 -3.45 -7.36 5.69
C TRP A 122 -4.60 -8.30 5.39
N VAL A 123 -4.64 -9.39 6.17
CA VAL A 123 -5.75 -10.33 6.23
C VAL A 123 -6.59 -10.10 7.48
N ASN A 124 -7.83 -10.59 7.49
CA ASN A 124 -8.72 -10.64 8.66
C ASN A 124 -8.92 -9.31 9.42
N THR A 125 -9.17 -8.20 8.73
CA THR A 125 -9.34 -6.88 9.37
C THR A 125 -10.80 -6.54 9.72
N HIS A 126 -11.77 -7.35 9.30
CA HIS A 126 -13.20 -7.28 9.65
C HIS A 126 -13.89 -8.64 9.47
N ASP A 127 -15.06 -8.84 10.07
CA ASP A 127 -15.75 -10.15 10.08
C ASP A 127 -16.41 -10.51 8.74
N ASP A 128 -16.77 -9.51 7.94
CA ASP A 128 -17.55 -9.70 6.71
C ASP A 128 -16.69 -10.06 5.48
N ILE A 129 -15.61 -10.83 5.65
CA ILE A 129 -14.72 -11.22 4.54
C ILE A 129 -15.37 -12.37 3.75
N PRO A 130 -15.52 -12.25 2.42
CA PRO A 130 -16.05 -13.35 1.61
C PRO A 130 -15.22 -14.63 1.78
N ALA A 131 -15.92 -15.75 2.04
CA ALA A 131 -15.29 -17.05 2.36
C ALA A 131 -14.49 -17.64 1.19
N ASP A 132 -14.70 -17.15 -0.02
CA ASP A 132 -13.98 -17.56 -1.24
C ASP A 132 -12.62 -16.85 -1.43
N ARG A 133 -12.26 -15.88 -0.56
CA ARG A 133 -10.95 -15.23 -0.60
C ARG A 133 -9.87 -16.10 0.02
N ASN A 134 -8.87 -16.48 -0.79
CA ASN A 134 -7.68 -17.18 -0.32
C ASN A 134 -6.40 -16.55 -0.89
N PRO A 135 -5.53 -15.93 -0.07
CA PRO A 135 -5.74 -15.63 1.36
C PRO A 135 -6.83 -14.57 1.59
N PRO A 136 -7.38 -14.44 2.82
CA PRO A 136 -8.49 -13.52 3.14
C PRO A 136 -8.04 -12.05 3.26
N VAL A 137 -7.44 -11.50 2.19
CA VAL A 137 -7.02 -10.10 2.12
C VAL A 137 -8.23 -9.18 2.29
N SER A 138 -8.12 -8.24 3.22
CA SER A 138 -9.21 -7.37 3.64
C SER A 138 -8.80 -5.90 3.78
N HIS A 139 -7.50 -5.60 3.83
CA HIS A 139 -7.03 -4.22 3.93
C HIS A 139 -5.78 -3.98 3.09
N VAL A 140 -5.63 -2.73 2.63
CA VAL A 140 -4.46 -2.29 1.87
C VAL A 140 -4.11 -0.84 2.18
N MET A 141 -2.81 -0.55 2.29
CA MET A 141 -2.25 0.80 2.44
C MET A 141 -1.07 0.98 1.47
N VAL A 142 -0.65 2.21 1.23
CA VAL A 142 0.51 2.54 0.37
C VAL A 142 1.69 2.89 1.27
N TYR A 143 2.83 2.20 1.14
CA TYR A 143 4.04 2.55 1.87
C TYR A 143 4.61 3.88 1.36
N LEU A 144 4.90 4.80 2.28
CA LEU A 144 5.37 6.15 1.96
C LEU A 144 6.87 6.34 2.19
N GLY A 145 7.52 5.40 2.87
CA GLY A 145 8.94 5.45 3.21
C GLY A 145 9.18 5.64 4.70
N ILE A 146 10.39 6.07 5.03
CA ILE A 146 10.86 6.32 6.40
C ILE A 146 11.03 7.83 6.58
N ASP A 147 10.52 8.39 7.68
CA ASP A 147 10.74 9.79 8.02
C ASP A 147 12.14 10.04 8.61
N LYS A 148 12.45 11.32 8.87
CA LYS A 148 13.75 11.73 9.42
C LYS A 148 14.06 11.14 10.81
N ASP A 149 13.03 10.70 11.53
CA ASP A 149 13.12 10.16 12.89
C ASP A 149 13.15 8.61 12.87
N GLY A 150 13.22 8.01 11.68
CA GLY A 150 13.33 6.56 11.50
C GLY A 150 11.98 5.82 11.52
N ASN A 151 10.86 6.53 11.53
CA ASN A 151 9.53 5.92 11.54
C ASN A 151 9.07 5.58 10.12
N MET A 152 8.61 4.35 9.93
CA MET A 152 7.94 3.93 8.71
C MET A 152 6.56 4.59 8.61
N LYS A 153 6.21 5.05 7.41
CA LYS A 153 4.94 5.74 7.13
C LYS A 153 4.16 5.01 6.05
N MET A 154 2.85 5.04 6.17
CA MET A 154 1.92 4.54 5.16
C MET A 154 0.79 5.55 4.94
N GLY A 155 0.28 5.61 3.71
CA GLY A 155 -0.85 6.43 3.32
C GLY A 155 -2.01 5.54 2.92
N GLY A 156 -3.22 5.93 3.27
CA GLY A 156 -4.42 5.18 2.96
C GLY A 156 -5.56 5.65 3.83
N SER A 157 -6.59 4.83 4.02
CA SER A 157 -7.77 5.24 4.79
C SER A 157 -8.08 4.24 5.88
N HIS A 158 -8.21 4.74 7.10
CA HIS A 158 -8.51 3.94 8.30
C HIS A 158 -9.80 4.43 8.94
N THR A 159 -10.59 3.55 9.57
CA THR A 159 -11.91 3.93 10.08
C THR A 159 -11.89 4.80 11.35
N PHE A 160 -11.05 4.47 12.34
CA PHE A 160 -11.03 5.20 13.62
C PHE A 160 -9.63 5.70 14.04
N GLU A 161 -8.58 5.30 13.33
CA GLU A 161 -7.23 5.71 13.70
C GLU A 161 -7.02 7.20 13.41
N LYS A 162 -6.26 7.84 14.30
CA LYS A 162 -5.82 9.22 14.10
C LYS A 162 -4.60 9.20 13.19
N GLY A 163 -4.69 9.88 12.06
CA GLY A 163 -3.54 10.09 11.19
C GLY A 163 -2.75 11.34 11.58
N GLU A 164 -1.81 11.73 10.73
CA GLU A 164 -1.02 12.96 10.94
C GLU A 164 -1.89 14.24 10.97
N THR A 165 -3.06 14.23 10.32
CA THR A 165 -3.89 15.43 10.15
C THR A 165 -5.34 15.25 10.64
N SER A 166 -5.96 14.10 10.40
CA SER A 166 -7.34 13.79 10.77
C SER A 166 -7.42 13.10 12.13
N GLN A 167 -8.35 13.57 12.97
CA GLN A 167 -8.65 13.00 14.29
C GLN A 167 -9.84 12.03 14.28
N ARG A 168 -10.51 11.83 13.14
CA ARG A 168 -11.82 11.16 13.06
C ARG A 168 -11.85 9.93 12.12
N GLY A 169 -10.67 9.47 11.68
CA GLY A 169 -10.53 8.46 10.63
C GLY A 169 -10.76 9.03 9.22
N GLY A 170 -10.48 8.21 8.21
CA GLY A 170 -10.47 8.55 6.80
C GLY A 170 -9.09 8.44 6.15
N PRO A 171 -8.97 8.94 4.90
CA PRO A 171 -7.69 9.07 4.20
C PRO A 171 -6.70 9.94 4.99
N ASP A 172 -5.50 9.44 5.28
CA ASP A 172 -4.42 10.20 5.91
C ASP A 172 -3.06 9.47 5.78
N VAL A 173 -2.03 10.02 6.41
CA VAL A 173 -0.76 9.36 6.71
C VAL A 173 -0.79 8.78 8.12
N PHE A 174 -0.32 7.54 8.26
CA PHE A 174 -0.26 6.79 9.51
C PHE A 174 1.15 6.24 9.73
N PHE A 175 1.47 5.92 10.99
CA PHE A 175 2.66 5.15 11.29
C PHE A 175 2.48 3.70 10.86
N PHE A 176 3.42 3.17 10.10
CA PHE A 176 3.43 1.77 9.76
C PHE A 176 4.23 0.98 10.79
N LYS A 177 3.53 0.12 11.53
CA LYS A 177 4.10 -0.83 12.50
C LYS A 177 3.80 -2.24 12.00
N PRO A 178 4.77 -2.97 11.41
CA PRO A 178 4.51 -4.26 10.76
C PRO A 178 3.87 -5.30 11.69
N ASP A 179 4.26 -5.31 12.97
CA ASP A 179 3.73 -6.23 13.97
C ASP A 179 2.39 -5.77 14.58
N ALA A 180 1.90 -4.57 14.23
CA ALA A 180 0.61 -4.10 14.71
C ALA A 180 -0.52 -4.68 13.88
N SER A 181 -1.53 -5.23 14.56
CA SER A 181 -2.79 -5.57 13.92
C SER A 181 -3.50 -4.30 13.44
N ILE A 182 -4.08 -4.38 12.25
CA ILE A 182 -5.00 -3.37 11.72
C ILE A 182 -6.42 -3.93 11.83
N GLY A 183 -7.37 -3.16 12.37
CA GLY A 183 -8.74 -3.65 12.59
C GLY A 183 -9.74 -2.52 12.75
N CYS A 184 -11.01 -2.89 12.94
CA CYS A 184 -12.14 -1.98 13.12
C CYS A 184 -12.54 -1.19 11.85
N VAL A 185 -12.44 -1.79 10.65
CA VAL A 185 -12.95 -1.10 9.45
C VAL A 185 -14.47 -1.17 9.35
N HIS A 186 -15.14 -0.08 8.95
CA HIS A 186 -16.58 -0.14 8.62
C HIS A 186 -16.80 -1.13 7.48
N SER A 187 -17.73 -2.08 7.65
CA SER A 187 -18.11 -2.94 6.54
C SER A 187 -18.70 -2.10 5.40
N VAL A 188 -18.49 -2.57 4.17
CA VAL A 188 -19.04 -1.94 2.96
C VAL A 188 -20.58 -2.02 2.95
N LYS A 189 -21.18 -2.84 3.83
CA LYS A 189 -22.64 -3.04 3.95
C LYS A 189 -23.17 -2.53 5.29
N GLY A 190 -23.46 -1.23 5.33
CA GLY A 190 -24.34 -0.62 6.33
C GLY A 190 -23.62 0.09 7.47
N ASN A 191 -24.33 1.03 8.09
CA ASN A 191 -23.89 1.87 9.22
C ASN A 191 -23.51 1.10 10.52
N ARG A 192 -23.29 -0.22 10.47
CA ARG A 192 -22.80 -0.98 11.62
C ARG A 192 -21.28 -0.88 11.69
N LYS A 193 -20.78 -0.52 12.86
CA LYS A 193 -19.38 -0.75 13.20
C LYS A 193 -19.19 -2.27 13.16
N SER A 194 -18.39 -2.79 12.25
CA SER A 194 -17.89 -4.16 12.44
C SER A 194 -17.13 -4.14 13.77
N PRO A 195 -17.38 -5.12 14.67
CA PRO A 195 -16.58 -5.22 15.88
C PRO A 195 -15.12 -5.22 15.48
N CYS A 196 -14.29 -4.52 16.25
CA CYS A 196 -12.86 -4.69 16.11
C CYS A 196 -12.57 -6.18 16.28
N ILE A 197 -12.08 -6.86 15.25
CA ILE A 197 -11.50 -8.19 15.42
C ILE A 197 -10.35 -8.01 16.41
N LYS A 198 -10.61 -8.36 17.68
CA LYS A 198 -9.64 -8.27 18.76
C LYS A 198 -8.88 -9.58 18.79
N GLY A 199 -7.60 -9.58 18.40
CA GLY A 199 -6.74 -10.76 18.54
C GLY A 199 -5.66 -10.87 17.48
N LYS A 200 -4.96 -12.02 17.49
CA LYS A 200 -3.84 -12.37 16.58
C LYS A 200 -4.25 -12.66 15.12
N GLU A 201 -5.49 -12.36 14.75
CA GLU A 201 -6.06 -12.78 13.47
C GLU A 201 -5.73 -11.83 12.32
N SER A 202 -5.71 -10.51 12.59
CA SER A 202 -5.25 -9.52 11.62
C SER A 202 -3.73 -9.47 11.57
N ARG A 203 -3.17 -9.69 10.38
CA ARG A 203 -1.74 -9.81 10.16
C ARG A 203 -1.31 -9.14 8.86
N PHE A 204 -0.23 -8.38 8.92
CA PHE A 204 0.50 -7.92 7.74
C PHE A 204 1.11 -9.13 7.02
N MET A 205 0.65 -9.40 5.80
CA MET A 205 0.90 -10.67 5.14
C MET A 205 1.89 -10.54 3.99
N ALA A 206 1.73 -9.50 3.18
CA ALA A 206 2.46 -9.36 1.93
C ALA A 206 2.53 -7.90 1.49
N TYR A 207 3.44 -7.61 0.57
CA TYR A 207 3.58 -6.30 -0.03
C TYR A 207 4.08 -6.37 -1.47
N GLY A 208 3.90 -5.31 -2.24
CA GLY A 208 4.43 -5.22 -3.61
C GLY A 208 3.99 -3.98 -4.36
N MET A 209 4.66 -3.66 -5.46
CA MET A 209 4.40 -2.44 -6.23
C MET A 209 3.69 -2.77 -7.56
N PRO A 210 2.57 -2.13 -7.88
CA PRO A 210 1.98 -2.11 -9.22
C PRO A 210 2.87 -1.42 -10.26
N GLU A 211 2.83 -1.93 -11.50
CA GLU A 211 3.45 -1.32 -12.69
C GLU A 211 2.62 -0.22 -13.33
#